data_AF-A0A7L3N5M4-F1
#
_entry.id   AF-A0A7L3N5M4-F1
#
_cell.length_a   1.000
_cell.length_b   1.000
_cell.length_c   1.000
_cell.angle_alpha   90.00
_cell.angle_beta   90.00
_cell.angle_gamma   90.00
#
_symmetry.space_group_name_H-M   'P 1'
#
loop_
_entity.id
_entity.type
_entity.pdbx_description
1 polymer ?
#
loop_
_entity_poly.entity_id
_entity_poly.type
_entity_poly.pdbx_seq_one_letter_code
_entity_poly.pdbx_strand_id
1 'polypeptide(L)'
;SEQQILSSKLECVQSIKDGILVEAKCTESNLVTLFSQKSSGAKTQTHSSLKFVQMETKTVYKKADMEDLYVTSMLYEREQTERKVTGGAVTELLWKLCLAHSASIENADLFTTLVFELRHLSLEALKALWQRSSFTCRDNWQPLIDALPSCATEACVVLMKEIIVSGEVDEDKVEYFFWSFSFIPKPTSGMIESLAPLLKSGASQSCFLGVTALLHRFCSAYKSCDSVPAVRSVMKTLGKFLGGNCAVQDSEGLSQMQLVLKAIGNAGLAGASLAPALGLCASLKSNPIEVRLAAVQAFRRIPCSVRVSDLLPPGD
;
A
#
# COMPACT_ATOMS: atom_id res chain seq x y z
N SER A 1 -16.67 -4.24 18.69
CA SER A 1 -17.30 -5.41 18.04
C SER A 1 -16.84 -5.41 16.60
N GLU A 2 -15.88 -6.27 16.25
CA GLU A 2 -15.44 -6.40 14.86
C GLU A 2 -16.59 -7.01 14.06
N GLN A 3 -17.05 -6.29 13.05
CA GLN A 3 -18.10 -6.76 12.17
C GLN A 3 -17.48 -7.77 11.22
N GLN A 4 -17.84 -9.04 11.33
CA GLN A 4 -17.32 -10.08 10.44
C GLN A 4 -17.87 -9.86 9.03
N ILE A 5 -17.06 -9.26 8.16
CA ILE A 5 -17.43 -8.88 6.78
C ILE A 5 -17.62 -10.12 5.88
N LEU A 6 -16.86 -11.18 6.15
CA LEU A 6 -16.90 -12.44 5.42
C LEU A 6 -17.14 -13.61 6.38
N SER A 7 -18.18 -14.39 6.10
CA SER A 7 -18.46 -15.66 6.77
C SER A 7 -18.33 -16.80 5.77
N SER A 8 -17.38 -17.70 6.01
CA SER A 8 -17.05 -18.82 5.14
C SER A 8 -17.29 -20.14 5.88
N LYS A 9 -17.90 -21.10 5.20
CA LYS A 9 -18.18 -22.44 5.73
C LYS A 9 -17.93 -23.49 4.65
N LEU A 10 -17.22 -24.56 5.00
CA LEU A 10 -17.01 -25.73 4.16
C LEU A 10 -17.48 -26.97 4.90
N GLU A 11 -18.36 -27.74 4.27
CA GLU A 11 -18.83 -29.04 4.78
C GLU A 11 -18.55 -30.12 3.75
N CYS A 12 -17.81 -31.16 4.14
CA CYS A 12 -17.50 -32.30 3.28
C CYS A 12 -17.97 -33.61 3.92
N VAL A 13 -18.66 -34.44 3.16
CA VAL A 13 -19.07 -35.79 3.54
C VAL A 13 -18.32 -36.78 2.65
N GLN A 14 -17.55 -37.67 3.26
CA GLN A 14 -16.76 -38.69 2.58
C GLN A 14 -17.29 -40.08 2.94
N SER A 15 -17.40 -40.94 1.93
CA SER A 15 -17.75 -42.35 2.07
C SER A 15 -16.56 -43.19 1.66
N ILE A 16 -16.00 -43.92 2.62
CA ILE A 16 -14.82 -44.78 2.42
C ILE A 16 -15.26 -46.22 2.62
N LYS A 17 -14.92 -47.10 1.67
CA LYS A 17 -15.14 -48.55 1.76
C LYS A 17 -13.83 -49.25 1.46
N ASP A 18 -13.44 -50.19 2.32
CA ASP A 18 -12.21 -50.98 2.17
C ASP A 18 -10.95 -50.12 1.93
N GLY A 19 -10.87 -48.97 2.61
CA GLY A 19 -9.77 -48.01 2.47
C GLY A 19 -9.80 -47.15 1.19
N ILE A 20 -10.80 -47.34 0.32
CA ILE A 20 -10.96 -46.60 -0.93
C ILE A 20 -12.04 -45.52 -0.76
N LEU A 21 -11.73 -44.29 -1.16
CA LEU A 21 -12.70 -43.20 -1.22
C LEU A 21 -13.73 -43.47 -2.33
N VAL A 22 -14.94 -43.86 -1.95
CA VAL A 22 -16.03 -44.18 -2.89
C VAL A 22 -16.76 -42.92 -3.34
N GLU A 23 -16.99 -41.98 -2.43
CA GLU A 23 -17.65 -40.72 -2.74
C GLU A 23 -17.16 -39.62 -1.80
N ALA A 24 -16.93 -38.42 -2.31
CA ALA A 24 -16.77 -37.20 -1.52
C ALA A 24 -17.71 -36.14 -2.07
N LYS A 25 -18.52 -35.53 -1.20
CA LYS A 25 -19.39 -34.40 -1.51
C LYS A 25 -19.04 -33.25 -0.59
N CYS A 26 -18.65 -32.12 -1.16
CA CYS A 26 -18.35 -30.91 -0.43
C CYS A 26 -19.31 -29.80 -0.83
N THR A 27 -19.75 -29.02 0.15
CA THR A 27 -20.50 -27.77 -0.03
C THR A 27 -19.75 -26.66 0.66
N GLU A 28 -19.31 -25.68 -0.12
CA GLU A 28 -18.69 -24.45 0.37
C GLU A 28 -19.69 -23.31 0.26
N SER A 29 -19.78 -22.45 1.27
CA SER A 29 -20.60 -21.24 1.25
C SER A 29 -19.81 -20.05 1.79
N ASN A 30 -19.79 -18.96 1.03
CA ASN A 30 -19.14 -17.71 1.38
C ASN A 30 -20.19 -16.60 1.35
N LEU A 31 -20.41 -15.94 2.49
CA LEU A 31 -21.34 -14.83 2.66
C LEU A 31 -20.55 -13.56 2.96
N VAL A 32 -20.66 -12.57 2.08
CA VAL A 32 -20.10 -11.24 2.26
C VAL A 32 -21.21 -10.28 2.68
N THR A 33 -21.08 -9.67 3.85
CA THR A 33 -22.00 -8.65 4.37
C THR A 33 -21.28 -7.32 4.49
N LEU A 34 -21.52 -6.41 3.55
CA LEU A 34 -20.85 -5.10 3.48
C LEU A 34 -21.55 -4.02 4.32
N PHE A 35 -22.84 -4.20 4.64
CA PHE A 35 -23.64 -3.24 5.38
C PHE A 35 -24.27 -3.88 6.62
N SER A 36 -24.45 -3.11 7.69
CA SER A 36 -25.01 -3.62 8.96
C SER A 36 -26.48 -4.07 8.87
N GLN A 37 -27.17 -3.73 7.77
CA GLN A 37 -28.52 -4.18 7.52
C GLN A 37 -28.51 -5.64 7.04
N LYS A 38 -29.21 -6.51 7.79
CA LYS A 38 -29.28 -7.97 7.66
C LYS A 38 -29.77 -8.49 6.30
N SER A 39 -30.09 -7.62 5.33
CA SER A 39 -30.68 -7.97 4.03
C SER A 39 -29.78 -7.66 2.83
N SER A 40 -28.58 -7.11 3.02
CA SER A 40 -27.67 -6.75 1.91
C SER A 40 -26.34 -7.49 2.03
N GLY A 41 -26.19 -8.57 1.26
CA GLY A 41 -24.96 -9.34 1.17
C GLY A 41 -24.93 -10.22 -0.08
N ALA A 42 -23.73 -10.62 -0.49
CA ALA A 42 -23.54 -11.55 -1.60
C ALA A 42 -23.21 -12.93 -1.04
N LYS A 43 -23.93 -13.97 -1.49
CA LYS A 43 -23.66 -15.36 -1.13
C LYS A 43 -23.17 -16.12 -2.35
N THR A 44 -21.99 -16.72 -2.25
CA THR A 44 -21.48 -17.70 -3.19
C THR A 44 -21.60 -19.08 -2.58
N GLN A 45 -22.04 -20.07 -3.36
CA GLN A 45 -22.13 -21.47 -2.93
C GLN A 45 -21.52 -22.37 -4.00
N THR A 46 -20.58 -23.23 -3.60
CA THR A 46 -19.88 -24.16 -4.47
C THR A 46 -20.18 -25.58 -4.02
N HIS A 47 -20.55 -26.44 -4.96
CA HIS A 47 -20.78 -27.87 -4.71
C HIS A 47 -19.81 -28.70 -5.51
N SER A 48 -19.02 -29.53 -4.82
CA SER A 48 -18.02 -30.42 -5.43
C SER A 48 -18.35 -31.86 -5.12
N SER A 49 -18.38 -32.73 -6.13
CA SER A 49 -18.61 -34.17 -5.96
C SER A 49 -17.54 -34.97 -6.68
N LEU A 50 -16.87 -35.86 -5.96
CA LEU A 50 -15.96 -36.86 -6.49
C LEU A 50 -16.58 -38.24 -6.25
N LYS A 51 -16.65 -39.08 -7.28
CA LYS A 51 -17.19 -40.45 -7.17
C LYS A 51 -16.23 -41.45 -7.78
N PHE A 52 -15.99 -42.53 -7.06
CA PHE A 52 -15.29 -43.69 -7.57
C PHE A 52 -16.19 -44.38 -8.60
N VAL A 53 -15.65 -44.54 -9.81
CA VAL A 53 -16.36 -45.20 -10.93
C VAL A 53 -15.87 -46.62 -11.08
N GLN A 54 -14.56 -46.79 -11.30
CA GLN A 54 -13.93 -48.09 -11.47
C GLN A 54 -12.43 -48.01 -11.14
N MET A 55 -11.84 -49.16 -10.79
CA MET A 55 -10.40 -49.32 -10.66
C MET A 55 -9.87 -50.05 -11.89
N GLU A 56 -8.92 -49.45 -12.58
CA GLU A 56 -8.19 -50.05 -13.70
C GLU A 56 -6.74 -50.34 -13.28
N THR A 57 -6.24 -51.54 -13.53
CA THR A 57 -4.80 -51.84 -13.45
C THR A 57 -4.09 -51.19 -14.64
N LYS A 58 -3.52 -49.99 -14.45
CA LYS A 58 -2.85 -49.27 -15.56
C LYS A 58 -1.41 -49.70 -15.82
N THR A 59 -1.15 -49.89 -17.11
CA THR A 59 0.13 -50.02 -17.80
C THR A 59 0.99 -48.75 -17.67
N VAL A 60 2.31 -48.96 -17.71
CA VAL A 60 3.42 -47.99 -17.63
C VAL A 60 3.03 -46.58 -18.09
N TYR A 61 2.90 -45.66 -17.13
CA TYR A 61 2.73 -44.24 -17.43
C TYR A 61 4.03 -43.70 -18.05
N LYS A 62 3.93 -42.98 -19.18
CA LYS A 62 5.00 -42.08 -19.59
C LYS A 62 5.19 -41.07 -18.46
N LYS A 63 6.42 -40.96 -17.95
CA LYS A 63 6.81 -39.92 -16.98
C LYS A 63 6.32 -38.60 -17.58
N ALA A 64 5.39 -37.93 -16.89
CA ALA A 64 5.00 -36.59 -17.29
C ALA A 64 6.26 -35.73 -17.29
N ASP A 65 6.40 -34.86 -18.27
CA ASP A 65 7.50 -33.91 -18.30
C ASP A 65 7.35 -33.00 -17.08
N MET A 66 8.26 -33.15 -16.11
CA MET A 66 8.18 -32.47 -14.80
C MET A 66 9.11 -31.25 -14.74
N GLU A 67 9.70 -30.83 -15.87
CA GLU A 67 10.64 -29.70 -15.90
C GLU A 67 10.01 -28.40 -15.38
N ASP A 68 8.70 -28.21 -15.59
CA ASP A 68 7.96 -27.01 -15.17
C ASP A 68 7.10 -27.18 -13.90
N LEU A 69 7.23 -28.31 -13.18
CA LEU A 69 6.42 -28.60 -11.98
C LEU A 69 7.23 -28.38 -10.71
N TYR A 70 6.68 -27.65 -9.74
CA TYR A 70 7.22 -27.55 -8.39
C TYR A 70 6.24 -28.14 -7.37
N VAL A 71 6.79 -28.74 -6.32
CA VAL A 71 5.99 -29.30 -5.22
C VAL A 71 5.74 -28.20 -4.21
N THR A 72 4.47 -28.01 -3.86
CA THR A 72 4.04 -27.08 -2.83
C THR A 72 2.94 -27.68 -1.95
N SER A 73 2.45 -26.91 -0.97
CA SER A 73 1.36 -27.30 -0.07
C SER A 73 0.03 -27.43 -0.80
N MET A 74 -0.97 -28.02 -0.14
CA MET A 74 -2.35 -28.07 -0.66
C MET A 74 -3.11 -26.74 -0.52
N LEU A 75 -2.46 -25.68 -0.02
CA LEU A 75 -3.08 -24.36 0.05
C LEU A 75 -3.21 -23.79 -1.36
N TYR A 76 -4.29 -23.04 -1.60
CA TYR A 76 -4.49 -22.36 -2.87
C TYR A 76 -3.34 -21.38 -3.13
N GLU A 77 -2.62 -21.62 -4.21
CA GLU A 77 -1.63 -20.69 -4.74
C GLU A 77 -2.23 -19.95 -5.91
N ARG A 78 -2.28 -18.62 -5.78
CA ARG A 78 -2.80 -17.78 -6.84
C ARG A 78 -1.77 -17.75 -7.96
N GLU A 79 -2.14 -18.28 -9.11
CA GLU A 79 -1.39 -18.07 -10.34
C GLU A 79 -1.35 -16.57 -10.65
N GLN A 80 -0.14 -16.00 -10.65
CA GLN A 80 0.07 -14.63 -11.13
C GLN A 80 0.18 -14.70 -12.65
N THR A 81 -0.96 -14.78 -13.32
CA THR A 81 -0.96 -14.62 -14.77
C THR A 81 -0.52 -13.18 -15.06
N GLU A 82 0.72 -13.00 -15.54
CA GLU A 82 1.19 -11.73 -16.06
C GLU A 82 0.37 -11.39 -17.31
N ARG A 83 -0.77 -10.74 -17.11
CA ARG A 83 -1.53 -10.15 -18.22
C ARG A 83 -0.68 -9.03 -18.80
N LYS A 84 0.04 -9.32 -19.88
CA LYS A 84 0.81 -8.33 -20.62
C LYS A 84 -0.14 -7.39 -21.35
N VAL A 85 -0.32 -6.21 -20.79
CA VAL A 85 -1.08 -5.13 -21.41
C VAL A 85 -0.17 -4.37 -22.36
N THR A 86 -0.62 -4.16 -23.59
CA THR A 86 0.12 -3.35 -24.56
C THR A 86 -0.21 -1.87 -24.34
N GLY A 87 0.80 -1.00 -24.43
CA GLY A 87 0.59 0.45 -24.25
C GLY A 87 -0.41 1.06 -25.24
N GLY A 88 -0.68 0.39 -26.37
CA GLY A 88 -1.70 0.79 -27.35
C GLY A 88 -3.13 0.75 -26.81
N ALA A 89 -3.50 -0.25 -26.01
CA ALA A 89 -4.83 -0.33 -25.42
C ALA A 89 -5.09 0.80 -24.41
N VAL A 90 -4.07 1.10 -23.60
CA VAL A 90 -4.11 2.21 -22.63
C VAL A 90 -4.20 3.57 -23.34
N THR A 91 -3.54 3.69 -24.50
CA THR A 91 -3.59 4.89 -25.33
C THR A 91 -5.03 5.21 -25.76
N GLU A 92 -5.77 4.20 -26.20
CA GLU A 92 -7.15 4.37 -26.64
C GLU A 92 -8.09 4.78 -25.49
N LEU A 93 -7.90 4.21 -24.30
CA LEU A 93 -8.67 4.57 -23.11
C LEU A 93 -8.45 6.02 -22.70
N LEU A 94 -7.20 6.47 -22.69
CA LEU A 94 -6.86 7.87 -22.40
C LEU A 94 -7.50 8.81 -23.42
N TRP A 95 -7.45 8.48 -24.71
CA TRP A 95 -8.08 9.27 -25.76
C TRP A 95 -9.59 9.40 -25.57
N LYS A 96 -10.28 8.29 -25.26
CA LYS A 96 -11.72 8.28 -24.97
C LYS A 96 -12.05 9.20 -23.78
N LEU A 97 -11.24 9.15 -22.73
CA LEU A 97 -11.41 10.01 -21.55
C LEU A 97 -11.08 11.48 -21.82
N CYS A 98 -10.14 11.80 -22.71
CA CYS A 98 -9.90 13.19 -23.15
C CYS A 98 -11.15 13.80 -23.83
N LEU A 99 -11.94 12.98 -24.51
CA LEU A 99 -13.16 13.41 -25.22
C LEU A 99 -14.41 13.37 -24.34
N ALA A 100 -14.30 12.85 -23.11
CA ALA A 100 -15.39 12.81 -22.16
C ALA A 100 -15.60 14.19 -21.54
N HIS A 101 -16.80 14.76 -21.69
CA HIS A 101 -17.13 16.11 -21.18
C HIS A 101 -18.09 16.07 -19.97
N SER A 102 -18.42 14.89 -19.44
CA SER A 102 -19.40 14.74 -18.36
C SER A 102 -19.02 13.65 -17.35
N ALA A 103 -19.48 13.79 -16.11
CA ALA A 103 -19.37 12.74 -15.09
C ALA A 103 -20.52 11.72 -15.26
N SER A 104 -20.46 10.91 -16.32
CA SER A 104 -21.41 9.82 -16.57
C SER A 104 -20.91 8.49 -15.99
N ILE A 105 -21.82 7.51 -15.89
CA ILE A 105 -21.48 6.15 -15.44
C ILE A 105 -20.49 5.50 -16.42
N GLU A 106 -20.67 5.71 -17.73
CA GLU A 106 -19.79 5.18 -18.76
C GLU A 106 -18.36 5.75 -18.62
N ASN A 107 -18.24 7.04 -18.31
CA ASN A 107 -16.93 7.67 -18.12
C ASN A 107 -16.25 7.20 -16.83
N ALA A 108 -17.02 6.90 -15.78
CA ALA A 108 -16.50 6.28 -14.56
C ALA A 108 -16.01 4.85 -14.80
N ASP A 109 -16.70 4.07 -15.65
CA ASP A 109 -16.28 2.74 -16.06
C ASP A 109 -14.99 2.77 -16.91
N LEU A 110 -14.90 3.71 -17.86
CA LEU A 110 -13.68 3.96 -18.63
C LEU A 110 -12.49 4.32 -17.75
N PHE A 111 -12.69 5.21 -16.77
CA PHE A 111 -11.65 5.60 -15.82
C PHE A 111 -11.21 4.41 -14.94
N THR A 112 -12.17 3.62 -14.46
CA THR A 112 -11.89 2.42 -13.68
C THR A 112 -11.08 1.42 -14.49
N THR A 113 -11.45 1.21 -15.75
CA THR A 113 -10.72 0.36 -16.69
C THR A 113 -9.29 0.87 -16.92
N LEU A 114 -9.12 2.19 -17.13
CA LEU A 114 -7.79 2.81 -17.24
C LEU A 114 -6.92 2.48 -16.02
N VAL A 115 -7.44 2.67 -14.81
CA VAL A 115 -6.70 2.36 -13.57
C VAL A 115 -6.27 0.89 -13.51
N PHE A 116 -7.14 -0.04 -13.90
CA PHE A 116 -6.80 -1.46 -13.95
C PHE A 116 -5.71 -1.76 -14.97
N GLU A 117 -5.77 -1.19 -16.17
CA GLU A 117 -4.77 -1.42 -17.21
C GLU A 117 -3.41 -0.78 -16.83
N LEU A 118 -3.40 0.39 -16.18
CA LEU A 118 -2.17 1.02 -15.65
C LEU A 118 -1.43 0.13 -14.65
N ARG A 119 -2.14 -0.66 -13.84
CA ARG A 119 -1.54 -1.59 -12.85
C ARG A 119 -0.70 -2.68 -13.49
N HIS A 120 -0.91 -2.95 -14.78
CA HIS A 120 -0.21 -4.00 -15.53
C HIS A 120 0.93 -3.48 -16.40
N LEU A 121 1.14 -2.16 -16.47
CA LEU A 121 2.24 -1.58 -17.24
C LEU A 121 3.54 -1.60 -16.45
N SER A 122 4.64 -1.87 -17.15
CA SER A 122 5.99 -1.67 -16.61
C SER A 122 6.29 -0.17 -16.44
N LEU A 123 7.34 0.14 -15.67
CA LEU A 123 7.80 1.52 -15.53
C LEU A 123 8.18 2.13 -16.88
N GLU A 124 8.85 1.38 -17.76
CA GLU A 124 9.24 1.82 -19.10
C GLU A 124 8.02 2.14 -19.96
N ALA A 125 6.98 1.29 -19.89
CA ALA A 125 5.74 1.52 -20.62
C ALA A 125 4.98 2.75 -20.09
N LEU A 126 4.94 2.95 -18.77
CA LEU A 126 4.35 4.14 -18.16
C LEU A 126 5.10 5.42 -18.53
N LYS A 127 6.43 5.38 -18.55
CA LYS A 127 7.26 6.51 -19.02
C LYS A 127 7.03 6.81 -20.49
N ALA A 128 6.99 5.78 -21.33
CA ALA A 128 6.70 5.94 -22.75
C ALA A 128 5.30 6.54 -22.97
N LEU A 129 4.34 6.18 -22.12
CA LEU A 129 3.00 6.78 -22.11
C LEU A 129 3.05 8.26 -21.73
N TRP A 130 3.76 8.62 -20.65
CA TRP A 130 3.95 10.00 -20.19
C TRP A 130 4.68 10.91 -21.19
N GLN A 131 5.61 10.37 -21.98
CA GLN A 131 6.39 11.18 -22.92
C GLN A 131 5.65 11.45 -24.26
N ARG A 132 4.50 10.82 -24.48
CA ARG A 132 3.85 10.81 -25.78
C ARG A 132 2.91 12.01 -25.95
N SER A 133 3.35 12.99 -26.74
CA SER A 133 2.66 14.27 -26.99
C SER A 133 1.21 14.18 -27.48
N SER A 134 0.72 13.03 -27.94
CA SER A 134 -0.69 12.84 -28.34
C SER A 134 -1.66 12.79 -27.14
N PHE A 135 -1.17 12.75 -25.91
CA PHE A 135 -1.99 12.62 -24.68
C PHE A 135 -2.18 13.91 -23.90
N THR A 136 -1.62 15.03 -24.34
CA THR A 136 -2.03 16.35 -23.84
C THR A 136 -3.48 16.60 -24.27
N CYS A 137 -4.45 16.12 -23.50
CA CYS A 137 -5.86 16.47 -23.68
C CYS A 137 -5.96 18.01 -23.58
N ARG A 138 -6.11 18.72 -24.71
CA ARG A 138 -6.13 20.20 -24.81
C ARG A 138 -5.24 20.89 -23.76
N ASP A 139 -4.05 20.33 -23.52
CA ASP A 139 -2.92 20.83 -22.70
C ASP A 139 -2.54 20.16 -21.35
N ASN A 140 -3.31 19.26 -20.70
CA ASN A 140 -3.02 18.96 -19.26
C ASN A 140 -2.87 17.49 -18.79
N TRP A 141 -2.63 16.49 -19.65
CA TRP A 141 -2.42 15.08 -19.23
C TRP A 141 -3.49 14.51 -18.27
N GLN A 142 -4.67 15.13 -18.23
CA GLN A 142 -5.56 15.13 -17.07
C GLN A 142 -6.01 13.72 -16.66
N PRO A 143 -6.49 12.85 -17.58
CA PRO A 143 -6.94 11.52 -17.21
C PRO A 143 -5.81 10.63 -16.66
N LEU A 144 -4.58 10.82 -17.14
CA LEU A 144 -3.43 10.05 -16.67
C LEU A 144 -3.00 10.54 -15.29
N ILE A 145 -2.88 11.86 -15.09
CA ILE A 145 -2.56 12.46 -13.78
C ILE A 145 -3.58 12.03 -12.74
N ASP A 146 -4.87 12.05 -13.06
CA ASP A 146 -5.93 11.70 -12.10
C ASP A 146 -5.97 10.19 -11.80
N ALA A 147 -5.58 9.34 -12.76
CA ALA A 147 -5.58 7.89 -12.61
C ALA A 147 -4.35 7.34 -11.86
N LEU A 148 -3.18 7.96 -11.99
CA LEU A 148 -1.92 7.50 -11.39
C LEU A 148 -2.03 7.24 -9.86
N PRO A 149 -2.62 8.14 -9.06
CA PRO A 149 -2.91 7.94 -7.64
C PRO A 149 -3.69 6.66 -7.31
N SER A 150 -4.59 6.23 -8.20
CA SER A 150 -5.44 5.03 -8.00
C SER A 150 -4.78 3.74 -8.50
N CYS A 151 -3.70 3.85 -9.30
CA CYS A 151 -2.95 2.70 -9.80
C CYS A 151 -2.31 1.91 -8.64
N ALA A 152 -1.65 2.61 -7.70
CA ALA A 152 -1.08 2.04 -6.48
C ALA A 152 -0.08 0.88 -6.67
N THR A 153 0.59 0.81 -7.83
CA THR A 153 1.74 -0.09 -8.07
C THR A 153 3.06 0.65 -7.89
N GLU A 154 4.16 -0.09 -7.70
CA GLU A 154 5.47 0.52 -7.52
C GLU A 154 5.89 1.34 -8.75
N ALA A 155 5.66 0.83 -9.95
CA ALA A 155 5.94 1.54 -11.19
C ALA A 155 5.18 2.87 -11.30
N CYS A 156 3.90 2.89 -10.91
CA CYS A 156 3.10 4.12 -10.86
C CYS A 156 3.63 5.12 -9.81
N VAL A 157 4.08 4.65 -8.64
CA VAL A 157 4.69 5.51 -7.62
C VAL A 157 6.01 6.11 -8.09
N VAL A 158 6.85 5.31 -8.75
CA VAL A 158 8.11 5.79 -9.31
C VAL A 158 7.86 6.84 -10.39
N LEU A 159 6.89 6.62 -11.30
CA LEU A 159 6.51 7.63 -12.28
C LEU A 159 5.98 8.92 -11.62
N MET A 160 5.08 8.81 -10.64
CA MET A 160 4.59 9.99 -9.89
C MET A 160 5.75 10.77 -9.27
N LYS A 161 6.74 10.08 -8.68
CA LYS A 161 7.95 10.71 -8.15
C LYS A 161 8.75 11.43 -9.25
N GLU A 162 8.87 10.86 -10.44
CA GLU A 162 9.59 11.51 -11.55
C GLU A 162 8.87 12.77 -12.04
N ILE A 163 7.55 12.74 -12.12
CA ILE A 163 6.72 13.90 -12.45
C ILE A 163 6.86 15.01 -11.39
N ILE A 164 6.85 14.65 -10.10
CA ILE A 164 7.07 15.60 -9.00
C ILE A 164 8.44 16.27 -9.13
N VAL A 165 9.47 15.50 -9.50
CA VAL A 165 10.85 16.02 -9.62
C VAL A 165 11.04 16.84 -10.89
N SER A 166 10.34 16.55 -11.99
CA SER A 166 10.45 17.32 -13.23
C SER A 166 9.85 18.71 -13.12
N GLY A 167 8.86 18.92 -12.25
CA GLY A 167 8.16 20.19 -12.11
C GLY A 167 7.26 20.51 -13.32
N GLU A 168 6.91 19.50 -14.12
CA GLU A 168 6.05 19.62 -15.31
C GLU A 168 4.56 19.75 -14.97
N VAL A 169 4.19 19.65 -13.69
CA VAL A 169 2.80 19.56 -13.22
C VAL A 169 2.58 20.56 -12.08
N ASP A 170 1.39 21.15 -12.06
CA ASP A 170 0.96 22.15 -11.08
C ASP A 170 1.01 21.64 -9.63
N GLU A 171 1.21 22.56 -8.69
CA GLU A 171 1.42 22.26 -7.27
C GLU A 171 0.22 21.52 -6.64
N ASP A 172 -1.01 21.83 -7.04
CA ASP A 172 -2.23 21.17 -6.55
C ASP A 172 -2.26 19.67 -6.91
N LYS A 173 -1.77 19.32 -8.11
CA LYS A 173 -1.66 17.94 -8.57
C LYS A 173 -0.52 17.20 -7.86
N VAL A 174 0.59 17.88 -7.59
CA VAL A 174 1.69 17.33 -6.76
C VAL A 174 1.20 17.02 -5.34
N GLU A 175 0.44 17.93 -4.73
CA GLU A 175 -0.17 17.72 -3.41
C GLU A 175 -1.13 16.52 -3.42
N TYR A 176 -1.92 16.35 -4.49
CA TYR A 176 -2.79 15.19 -4.65
C TYR A 176 -2.00 13.87 -4.70
N PHE A 177 -0.86 13.83 -5.40
CA PHE A 177 0.01 12.65 -5.41
C PHE A 177 0.51 12.31 -4.01
N PHE A 178 0.98 13.29 -3.26
CA PHE A 178 1.46 13.06 -1.90
C PHE A 178 0.38 12.50 -0.97
N TRP A 179 -0.83 13.06 -1.01
CA TRP A 179 -1.95 12.53 -0.21
C TRP A 179 -2.32 11.10 -0.62
N SER A 180 -2.25 10.79 -1.92
CA SER A 180 -2.58 9.46 -2.45
C SER A 180 -1.72 8.34 -1.87
N PHE A 181 -0.46 8.61 -1.51
CA PHE A 181 0.46 7.60 -0.96
C PHE A 181 -0.08 6.97 0.34
N SER A 182 -0.89 7.71 1.11
CA SER A 182 -1.54 7.21 2.32
C SER A 182 -2.56 6.09 2.07
N PHE A 183 -3.08 6.00 0.84
CA PHE A 183 -4.15 5.09 0.44
C PHE A 183 -3.65 3.84 -0.29
N ILE A 184 -2.35 3.72 -0.57
CA ILE A 184 -1.76 2.54 -1.23
C ILE A 184 -1.98 1.31 -0.33
N PRO A 185 -2.72 0.27 -0.77
CA PRO A 185 -3.16 -0.81 0.11
C PRO A 185 -2.03 -1.74 0.54
N LYS A 186 -1.07 -2.00 -0.36
CA LYS A 186 0.07 -2.90 -0.14
C LYS A 186 1.38 -2.21 -0.53
N PRO A 187 1.91 -1.31 0.32
CA PRO A 187 3.19 -0.66 0.04
C PRO A 187 4.33 -1.68 -0.09
N THR A 188 5.33 -1.36 -0.90
CA THR A 188 6.56 -2.14 -1.04
C THR A 188 7.76 -1.39 -0.46
N SER A 189 8.87 -2.09 -0.22
CA SER A 189 10.13 -1.43 0.16
C SER A 189 10.66 -0.52 -0.95
N GLY A 190 10.48 -0.90 -2.22
CA GLY A 190 10.88 -0.10 -3.38
C GLY A 190 10.15 1.25 -3.46
N MET A 191 8.85 1.29 -3.17
CA MET A 191 8.09 2.55 -3.06
C MET A 191 8.66 3.47 -1.97
N ILE A 192 9.01 2.92 -0.80
CA ILE A 192 9.58 3.69 0.32
C ILE A 192 10.95 4.25 -0.10
N GLU A 193 11.78 3.40 -0.70
CA GLU A 193 13.11 3.79 -1.19
C GLU A 193 13.02 4.89 -2.26
N SER A 194 12.09 4.78 -3.21
CA SER A 194 11.93 5.77 -4.28
C SER A 194 11.47 7.14 -3.78
N LEU A 195 10.63 7.16 -2.73
CA LEU A 195 10.05 8.38 -2.18
C LEU A 195 10.90 9.02 -1.08
N ALA A 196 11.77 8.27 -0.42
CA ALA A 196 12.63 8.78 0.65
C ALA A 196 13.42 10.06 0.29
N PRO A 197 13.96 10.23 -0.94
CA PRO A 197 14.67 11.44 -1.34
C PRO A 197 13.78 12.71 -1.38
N LEU A 198 12.45 12.57 -1.40
CA LEU A 198 11.52 13.71 -1.39
C LEU A 198 11.40 14.34 0.01
N LEU A 199 11.81 13.62 1.06
CA LEU A 199 11.83 14.12 2.45
C LEU A 199 13.06 15.02 2.70
N LYS A 200 13.00 16.25 2.22
CA LYS A 200 14.05 17.27 2.36
C LYS A 200 13.54 18.53 3.06
N SER A 201 14.45 19.42 3.46
CA SER A 201 14.08 20.71 4.02
C SER A 201 13.26 21.51 3.01
N GLY A 202 12.16 22.13 3.44
CA GLY A 202 11.23 22.85 2.57
C GLY A 202 10.28 21.95 1.76
N ALA A 203 10.27 20.64 1.97
CA ALA A 203 9.22 19.79 1.40
C ALA A 203 7.86 20.08 2.05
N SER A 204 6.79 19.94 1.27
CA SER A 204 5.43 20.25 1.72
C SER A 204 4.95 19.34 2.84
N GLN A 205 3.91 19.79 3.56
CA GLN A 205 3.27 19.00 4.61
C GLN A 205 2.74 17.66 4.09
N SER A 206 2.10 17.65 2.92
CA SER A 206 1.57 16.42 2.32
C SER A 206 2.68 15.44 1.98
N CYS A 207 3.86 15.89 1.53
CA CYS A 207 5.01 15.03 1.29
C CYS A 207 5.41 14.28 2.56
N PHE A 208 5.66 15.00 3.66
CA PHE A 208 6.03 14.39 4.94
C PHE A 208 4.95 13.43 5.44
N LEU A 209 3.68 13.83 5.42
CA LEU A 209 2.60 13.03 5.96
C LEU A 209 2.23 11.83 5.07
N GLY A 210 2.23 12.01 3.75
CA GLY A 210 1.94 10.96 2.77
C GLY A 210 2.99 9.85 2.78
N VAL A 211 4.28 10.23 2.73
CA VAL A 211 5.38 9.25 2.76
C VAL A 211 5.44 8.51 4.10
N THR A 212 5.23 9.20 5.23
CA THR A 212 5.21 8.54 6.54
C THR A 212 3.95 7.70 6.79
N ALA A 213 2.82 8.04 6.17
CA ALA A 213 1.62 7.20 6.19
C ALA A 213 1.84 5.89 5.41
N LEU A 214 2.48 5.99 4.24
CA LEU A 214 2.91 4.83 3.46
C LEU A 214 3.83 3.92 4.30
N LEU A 215 4.82 4.51 4.97
CA LEU A 215 5.76 3.81 5.84
C LEU A 215 5.07 3.10 7.00
N HIS A 216 4.12 3.77 7.66
CA HIS A 216 3.32 3.17 8.72
C HIS A 216 2.54 1.95 8.23
N ARG A 217 1.89 2.06 7.07
CA ARG A 217 1.12 0.96 6.49
C ARG A 217 2.01 -0.22 6.12
N PHE A 218 3.19 0.03 5.54
CA PHE A 218 4.21 -0.99 5.30
C PHE A 218 4.62 -1.72 6.60
N CYS A 219 5.00 -0.97 7.63
CA CYS A 219 5.43 -1.55 8.90
C CYS A 219 4.30 -2.22 9.68
N SER A 220 3.04 -1.85 9.44
CA SER A 220 1.89 -2.52 10.07
C SER A 220 1.64 -3.91 9.49
N ALA A 221 2.04 -4.15 8.23
CA ALA A 221 1.91 -5.44 7.57
C ALA A 221 3.16 -6.34 7.73
N TYR A 222 4.33 -5.76 8.01
CA TYR A 222 5.61 -6.47 8.02
C TYR A 222 6.25 -6.51 9.41
N LYS A 223 6.38 -7.71 9.99
CA LYS A 223 6.82 -7.91 11.39
C LYS A 223 8.21 -7.33 11.71
N SER A 224 9.16 -7.42 10.78
CA SER A 224 10.55 -6.98 10.98
C SER A 224 10.86 -5.72 10.18
N CYS A 225 9.98 -4.71 10.28
CA CYS A 225 10.08 -3.49 9.49
C CYS A 225 11.37 -2.70 9.74
N ASP A 226 11.86 -2.71 10.97
CA ASP A 226 13.10 -2.07 11.44
C ASP A 226 14.39 -2.60 10.75
N SER A 227 14.34 -3.85 10.27
CA SER A 227 15.44 -4.46 9.53
C SER A 227 15.57 -3.96 8.09
N VAL A 228 14.51 -3.35 7.53
CA VAL A 228 14.44 -2.96 6.11
C VAL A 228 15.29 -1.69 5.87
N PRO A 229 16.25 -1.72 4.93
CA PRO A 229 17.15 -0.57 4.68
C PRO A 229 16.42 0.73 4.32
N ALA A 230 15.39 0.64 3.47
CA ALA A 230 14.59 1.80 3.05
C ALA A 230 13.91 2.50 4.25
N VAL A 231 13.35 1.73 5.17
CA VAL A 231 12.72 2.22 6.41
C VAL A 231 13.75 2.94 7.28
N ARG A 232 14.90 2.30 7.50
CA ARG A 232 16.00 2.89 8.29
C ARG A 232 16.53 4.19 7.67
N SER A 233 16.60 4.26 6.35
CA SER A 233 17.01 5.46 5.62
C SER A 233 16.04 6.62 5.89
N VAL A 234 14.73 6.40 5.77
CA VAL A 234 13.71 7.41 6.09
C VAL A 234 13.80 7.85 7.55
N MET A 235 13.89 6.91 8.50
CA MET A 235 13.99 7.24 9.92
C MET A 235 15.27 7.99 10.27
N LYS A 236 16.39 7.68 9.59
CA LYS A 236 17.64 8.44 9.73
C LYS A 236 17.47 9.87 9.22
N THR A 237 16.80 10.07 8.09
CA THR A 237 16.49 11.40 7.56
C THR A 237 15.61 12.20 8.52
N LEU A 238 14.54 11.61 9.05
CA LEU A 238 13.70 12.25 10.07
C LEU A 238 14.48 12.57 11.36
N GLY A 239 15.36 11.67 11.81
CA GLY A 239 16.21 11.88 12.97
C GLY A 239 17.19 13.06 12.79
N LYS A 240 17.71 13.27 11.58
CA LYS A 240 18.57 14.43 11.27
C LYS A 240 17.82 15.76 11.46
N PHE A 241 16.56 15.83 11.07
CA PHE A 241 15.73 17.03 11.29
C PHE A 241 15.52 17.35 12.77
N LEU A 242 15.50 16.34 13.66
CA LEU A 242 15.37 16.56 15.09
C LEU A 242 16.62 17.18 15.73
N GLY A 243 17.81 16.99 15.13
CA GLY A 243 19.08 17.43 15.73
C GLY A 243 19.39 16.82 17.11
N GLY A 244 18.64 15.79 17.53
CA GLY A 244 18.76 15.13 18.85
C GLY A 244 17.94 15.77 19.97
N ASN A 245 17.76 17.08 19.97
CA ASN A 245 17.08 17.81 21.05
C ASN A 245 15.91 18.70 20.59
N CYS A 246 15.57 18.71 19.30
CA CYS A 246 14.53 19.54 18.72
C CYS A 246 14.69 21.05 18.96
N ALA A 247 15.93 21.53 19.05
CA ALA A 247 16.19 22.96 19.17
C ALA A 247 15.72 23.71 17.91
N VAL A 248 15.04 24.84 18.11
CA VAL A 248 14.52 25.71 17.05
C VAL A 248 14.98 27.15 17.30
N GLN A 249 15.29 27.88 16.23
CA GLN A 249 15.81 29.26 16.31
C GLN A 249 14.76 30.32 15.97
N ASP A 250 13.82 30.00 15.09
CA ASP A 250 12.83 30.92 14.53
C ASP A 250 11.45 30.24 14.35
N SER A 251 10.46 31.03 13.91
CA SER A 251 9.09 30.55 13.69
C SER A 251 8.97 29.56 12.54
N GLU A 252 9.82 29.67 11.52
CA GLU A 252 9.87 28.73 10.40
C GLU A 252 10.39 27.37 10.87
N GLY A 253 11.50 27.37 11.62
CA GLY A 253 12.07 26.19 12.26
C GLY A 253 11.10 25.54 13.26
N LEU A 254 10.29 26.34 13.98
CA LEU A 254 9.22 25.82 14.82
C LEU A 254 8.18 25.02 14.02
N SER A 255 7.67 25.60 12.93
CA SER A 255 6.66 24.97 12.07
C SER A 255 7.20 23.69 11.41
N GLN A 256 8.45 23.74 10.93
CA GLN A 256 9.13 22.58 10.37
C GLN A 256 9.34 21.47 11.41
N MET A 257 9.77 21.82 12.63
CA MET A 257 9.96 20.86 13.71
C MET A 257 8.65 20.16 14.09
N GLN A 258 7.55 20.92 14.20
CA GLN A 258 6.22 20.34 14.46
C GLN A 258 5.79 19.38 13.34
N LEU A 259 6.04 19.72 12.08
CA LEU A 259 5.75 18.84 10.95
C LEU A 259 6.56 17.54 11.01
N VAL A 260 7.86 17.63 11.29
CA VAL A 260 8.74 16.46 11.42
C VAL A 260 8.30 15.55 12.55
N LEU A 261 7.99 16.10 13.73
CA LEU A 261 7.49 15.34 14.87
C LEU A 261 6.16 14.65 14.54
N LYS A 262 5.25 15.35 13.85
CA LYS A 262 3.99 14.77 13.35
C LYS A 262 4.24 13.64 12.35
N ALA A 263 5.22 13.79 11.45
CA ALA A 263 5.60 12.78 10.47
C ALA A 263 6.16 11.52 11.15
N ILE A 264 7.03 11.68 12.17
CA ILE A 264 7.56 10.56 12.96
C ILE A 264 6.43 9.82 13.68
N GLY A 265 5.52 10.54 14.33
CA GLY A 265 4.36 9.92 14.95
C GLY A 265 3.41 9.25 13.96
N ASN A 266 3.29 9.82 12.76
CA ASN A 266 2.49 9.24 11.69
C ASN A 266 3.08 7.93 11.16
N ALA A 267 4.41 7.79 11.14
CA ALA A 267 5.14 6.58 10.75
C ALA A 267 4.90 5.37 11.69
N GLY A 268 4.32 5.60 12.87
CA GLY A 268 3.90 4.54 13.81
C GLY A 268 5.07 3.68 14.28
N LEU A 269 5.01 2.37 14.07
CA LEU A 269 6.04 1.41 14.50
C LEU A 269 7.46 1.80 14.04
N ALA A 270 7.62 2.35 12.83
CA ALA A 270 8.93 2.81 12.35
C ALA A 270 9.51 3.94 13.22
N GLY A 271 8.64 4.78 13.80
CA GLY A 271 8.99 5.87 14.71
C GLY A 271 9.68 5.41 15.99
N ALA A 272 9.55 4.13 16.36
CA ALA A 272 10.16 3.57 17.57
C ALA A 272 11.68 3.76 17.62
N SER A 273 12.37 3.77 16.47
CA SER A 273 13.82 3.99 16.42
C SER A 273 14.25 5.39 16.88
N LEU A 274 13.32 6.35 16.93
CA LEU A 274 13.56 7.72 17.37
C LEU A 274 12.98 8.01 18.76
N ALA A 275 12.45 7.01 19.47
CA ALA A 275 11.87 7.18 20.80
C ALA A 275 12.78 7.92 21.81
N PRO A 276 14.10 7.64 21.88
CA PRO A 276 14.98 8.40 22.79
C PRO A 276 15.03 9.90 22.46
N ALA A 277 15.13 10.27 21.18
CA ALA A 277 15.16 11.66 20.74
C ALA A 277 13.81 12.35 21.03
N LEU A 278 12.69 11.67 20.78
CA LEU A 278 11.36 12.20 21.11
C LEU A 278 11.20 12.44 22.63
N GLY A 279 11.74 11.55 23.46
CA GLY A 279 11.76 11.71 24.92
C GLY A 279 12.54 12.94 25.38
N LEU A 280 13.71 13.18 24.78
CA LEU A 280 14.50 14.38 25.02
C LEU A 280 13.75 15.64 24.57
N CYS A 281 13.18 15.62 23.37
CA CYS A 281 12.43 16.75 22.85
C CYS A 281 11.20 17.13 23.71
N ALA A 282 10.54 16.14 24.31
CA ALA A 282 9.40 16.35 25.20
C ALA A 282 9.79 16.90 26.59
N SER A 283 10.93 16.47 27.13
CA SER A 283 11.35 16.75 28.51
C SER A 283 12.17 18.04 28.65
N LEU A 284 12.93 18.44 27.62
CA LEU A 284 13.77 19.63 27.66
C LEU A 284 12.95 20.92 27.73
N LYS A 285 13.02 21.61 28.87
CA LYS A 285 12.32 22.88 29.13
C LYS A 285 12.78 24.04 28.23
N SER A 286 13.96 23.93 27.61
CA SER A 286 14.47 24.90 26.64
C SER A 286 13.69 24.89 25.33
N ASN A 287 12.96 23.81 25.03
CA ASN A 287 12.14 23.74 23.83
C ASN A 287 10.80 24.46 24.03
N PRO A 288 10.26 25.10 22.98
CA PRO A 288 8.91 25.66 23.01
C PRO A 288 7.86 24.62 23.40
N ILE A 289 6.78 25.07 24.04
CA ILE A 289 5.72 24.17 24.53
C ILE A 289 5.07 23.39 23.38
N GLU A 290 4.99 23.99 22.20
CA GLU A 290 4.46 23.42 20.98
C GLU A 290 5.31 22.23 20.49
N VAL A 291 6.64 22.36 20.55
CA VAL A 291 7.59 21.29 20.21
C VAL A 291 7.46 20.14 21.21
N ARG A 292 7.44 20.47 22.51
CA ARG A 292 7.31 19.46 23.57
C ARG A 292 6.00 18.68 23.45
N LEU A 293 4.88 19.37 23.19
CA LEU A 293 3.58 18.75 22.99
C LEU A 293 3.56 17.88 21.72
N ALA A 294 4.11 18.36 20.61
CA ALA A 294 4.22 17.59 19.37
C ALA A 294 5.07 16.32 19.57
N ALA A 295 6.16 16.40 20.34
CA ALA A 295 7.00 15.25 20.67
C ALA A 295 6.25 14.21 21.52
N VAL A 296 5.46 14.64 22.51
CA VAL A 296 4.57 13.74 23.26
C VAL A 296 3.53 13.09 22.35
N GLN A 297 2.90 13.87 21.47
CA GLN A 297 1.90 13.35 20.52
C GLN A 297 2.48 12.35 19.52
N ALA A 298 3.77 12.46 19.19
CA ALA A 298 4.43 11.53 18.28
C ALA A 298 4.45 10.08 18.82
N PHE A 299 4.40 9.89 20.14
CA PHE A 299 4.35 8.55 20.74
C PHE A 299 3.01 7.81 20.54
N ARG A 300 1.94 8.48 20.10
CA ARG A 300 0.58 7.90 20.03
C ARG A 300 0.49 6.57 19.27
N ARG A 301 1.34 6.37 18.25
CA ARG A 301 1.36 5.16 17.40
C ARG A 301 2.64 4.34 17.55
N ILE A 302 3.49 4.66 18.53
CA ILE A 302 4.71 3.93 18.84
C ILE A 302 4.39 2.96 20.00
N PRO A 303 4.72 1.65 19.90
CA PRO A 303 4.44 0.71 20.98
C PRO A 303 5.18 1.07 22.27
N CYS A 304 4.47 1.08 23.40
CA CYS A 304 5.04 1.38 24.73
C CYS A 304 6.00 0.29 25.25
N SER A 305 6.10 -0.86 24.57
CA SER A 305 7.01 -1.96 24.92
C SER A 305 8.49 -1.64 24.65
N VAL A 306 8.79 -0.50 24.02
CA VAL A 306 10.14 0.06 23.97
C VAL A 306 10.39 0.73 25.32
N ARG A 307 11.24 0.11 26.14
CA ARG A 307 11.45 0.39 27.57
C ARG A 307 11.38 1.88 27.93
N VAL A 308 10.29 2.23 28.62
CA VAL A 308 10.04 3.49 29.33
C VAL A 308 10.84 3.52 30.64
N SER A 309 12.13 3.14 30.61
CA SER A 309 13.01 3.26 31.78
C SER A 309 13.76 4.59 31.81
N ASP A 310 13.75 5.34 30.70
CA ASP A 310 14.54 6.58 30.56
C ASP A 310 13.66 7.84 30.39
N LEU A 311 12.33 7.71 30.48
CA LEU A 311 11.37 8.79 30.17
C LEU A 311 10.85 9.56 31.40
N LEU A 312 11.30 9.23 32.61
CA LEU A 312 10.97 9.98 33.81
C LEU A 312 12.26 10.51 34.44
N PRO A 313 12.43 11.83 34.61
CA PRO A 313 13.49 12.33 35.47
C PRO A 313 13.27 11.80 36.90
N PRO A 314 14.34 11.52 37.66
CA PRO A 314 14.20 11.23 39.08
C PRO A 314 13.45 12.40 39.72
N GLY A 315 12.35 12.09 40.41
CA GLY A 315 11.60 13.10 41.15
C GLY A 315 12.47 13.64 42.28
N ASP A 316 12.61 14.96 42.31
CA ASP A 316 12.93 15.71 43.53
C ASP A 316 11.67 15.79 44.41
#